data_AF-A0AA97IL55-F1
#
_entry.id   AF-A0AA97IL55-F1
#
_cell.length_a   1.000
_cell.length_b   1.000
_cell.length_c   1.000
_cell.angle_alpha   90.00
_cell.angle_beta   90.00
_cell.angle_gamma   90.00
#
_symmetry.space_group_name_H-M   'P 1'
#
loop_
_entity.id
_entity.type
_entity.pdbx_description
1 polymer ?
#
loop_
_entity_poly.entity_id
_entity_poly.type
_entity_poly.pdbx_seq_one_letter_code
_entity_poly.pdbx_strand_id
1 'polypeptide(L)' 'MANGSEGIGRGLFCSVKGNHVVILHVFQKKTQKTSKKDLDLGYKRMKEVQHGKLKL' A
#
# COMPACT_ATOMS: atom_id res chain seq x y z
N MET A 1 10.06 -11.97 -26.83
CA MET A 1 8.74 -11.87 -26.17
C MET A 1 9.00 -12.13 -24.71
N ALA A 2 8.96 -11.11 -23.85
CA ALA A 2 9.26 -11.30 -22.43
C ALA A 2 8.07 -12.03 -21.78
N ASN A 3 8.24 -13.30 -21.43
CA ASN A 3 7.32 -14.05 -20.57
C ASN A 3 7.49 -13.53 -19.14
N GLY A 4 7.05 -12.31 -18.89
CA GLY A 4 6.91 -11.78 -17.54
C GLY A 4 5.76 -12.53 -16.86
N SER A 5 6.08 -13.53 -16.05
CA SER A 5 5.17 -14.07 -15.04
C SER A 5 4.93 -13.01 -13.95
N GLU A 6 4.59 -11.78 -14.33
CA GLU A 6 4.43 -10.65 -13.44
C GLU A 6 3.04 -10.75 -12.81
N GLY A 7 2.97 -11.50 -11.71
CA GLY A 7 1.75 -11.63 -10.93
C GLY A 7 1.18 -10.26 -10.58
N ILE A 8 -0.12 -10.09 -10.76
CA ILE A 8 -0.82 -8.82 -10.52
C ILE A 8 -0.56 -8.37 -9.07
N GLY A 9 0.01 -7.18 -8.89
CA GLY A 9 0.18 -6.54 -7.58
C GLY A 9 -0.98 -5.63 -7.21
N ARG A 10 -1.19 -5.39 -5.92
CA ARG A 10 -2.07 -4.32 -5.40
C ARG A 10 -1.30 -3.50 -4.38
N GLY A 11 -1.45 -2.17 -4.48
CA GLY A 11 -0.86 -1.20 -3.57
C GLY A 11 -1.93 -0.39 -2.83
N LEU A 12 -1.76 -0.22 -1.52
CA LEU A 12 -2.49 0.74 -0.70
C LEU A 12 -1.65 2.01 -0.61
N PHE A 13 -2.27 3.16 -0.88
CA PHE A 13 -1.62 4.47 -0.83
C PHE A 13 -2.54 5.49 -0.15
N CYS A 14 -1.94 6.58 0.32
CA CYS A 14 -2.65 7.76 0.80
C CYS A 14 -1.96 9.03 0.30
N SER A 15 -2.73 10.06 -0.01
CA SER A 15 -2.20 11.38 -0.28
C SER A 15 -2.01 12.13 1.04
N VAL A 16 -0.82 12.70 1.25
CA VAL A 16 -0.57 13.62 2.36
C VAL A 16 -0.64 15.07 1.87
N LYS A 17 -0.84 16.02 2.78
CA LYS A 17 -0.90 17.45 2.46
C LYS A 17 0.37 17.86 1.71
N GLY A 18 0.22 18.56 0.58
CA GLY A 18 1.34 19.04 -0.25
C GLY A 18 1.56 18.29 -1.55
N ASN A 19 0.59 17.51 -2.05
CA ASN A 19 0.68 16.72 -3.30
C ASN A 19 1.65 15.53 -3.24
N HIS A 20 1.96 15.02 -2.05
CA HIS A 20 2.76 13.80 -1.91
C HIS A 20 1.85 12.57 -1.81
N VAL A 21 2.12 11.56 -2.64
CA VAL A 21 1.46 10.26 -2.56
C VAL A 21 2.39 9.27 -1.87
N VAL A 22 1.90 8.65 -0.80
CA VAL A 22 2.68 7.70 0.01
C VAL A 22 2.11 6.32 -0.19
N ILE A 23 2.95 5.42 -0.67
CA ILE A 23 2.62 4.00 -0.77
C ILE A 23 2.80 3.37 0.62
N LEU A 24 1.71 2.89 1.20
CA LEU A 24 1.67 2.32 2.55
C LEU A 24 2.02 0.84 2.53
N HIS A 25 1.52 0.11 1.54
CA HIS A 25 1.71 -1.33 1.47
C HIS A 25 1.50 -1.84 0.05
N VAL A 26 2.43 -2.64 -0.48
CA VAL A 26 2.30 -3.32 -1.77
C VAL A 26 2.36 -4.83 -1.51
N PHE A 27 1.45 -5.57 -2.14
CA PHE A 27 1.36 -7.02 -1.99
C PHE A 27 0.93 -7.66 -3.31
N GLN A 28 1.34 -8.91 -3.52
CA GLN A 28 0.87 -9.69 -4.66
C GLN A 28 -0.60 -10.08 -4.46
N LYS A 29 -1.44 -9.85 -5.48
CA LYS A 29 -2.86 -10.22 -5.47
C LYS A 29 -2.99 -11.74 -5.56
N LYS A 30 -3.04 -12.39 -4.39
CA LYS A 30 -3.33 -13.83 -4.28
C LYS A 30 -4.83 -14.13 -4.33
N THR A 31 -5.67 -13.17 -3.95
CA THR A 31 -7.13 -13.31 -3.88
C THR A 31 -7.84 -12.11 -4.51
N GLN A 32 -9.07 -12.29 -4.99
CA GLN A 32 -9.86 -11.20 -5.60
C GLN A 32 -10.20 -10.09 -4.59
N LYS A 33 -10.45 -10.45 -3.34
CA LYS A 33 -10.69 -9.52 -2.22
C LYS A 33 -9.37 -9.24 -1.50
N THR A 34 -9.18 -8.00 -1.10
CA THR A 34 -8.06 -7.61 -0.22
C THR A 34 -8.25 -8.27 1.14
N SER A 35 -7.22 -8.95 1.64
CA SER A 35 -7.34 -9.61 2.94
C SER A 35 -7.44 -8.59 4.05
N LYS A 36 -8.16 -8.94 5.12
CA LYS A 36 -8.35 -8.06 6.28
C LYS A 36 -7.00 -7.70 6.94
N LYS A 37 -6.02 -8.61 6.85
CA LYS A 37 -4.63 -8.41 7.32
C LYS A 37 -3.92 -7.29 6.56
N ASP A 38 -4.01 -7.28 5.23
CA ASP A 38 -3.36 -6.25 4.39
C ASP A 38 -4.01 -4.87 4.62
N LEU A 39 -5.34 -4.84 4.80
CA LEU A 39 -6.08 -3.63 5.14
C LEU A 39 -5.65 -3.09 6.51
N ASP A 40 -5.61 -3.93 7.54
CA ASP A 40 -5.20 -3.54 8.89
C ASP A 40 -3.77 -2.98 8.91
N LEU A 41 -2.85 -3.63 8.19
CA LEU A 41 -1.47 -3.16 8.04
C LEU A 41 -1.40 -1.80 7.32
N GLY A 42 -2.20 -1.62 6.26
CA GLY A 42 -2.34 -0.34 5.57
C GLY A 42 -2.85 0.77 6.48
N TYR A 43 -3.90 0.51 7.27
CA TYR A 43 -4.45 1.45 8.23
C TYR A 43 -3.46 1.81 9.35
N LYS A 44 -2.73 0.82 9.87
CA LYS A 44 -1.68 1.06 10.87
C LYS A 44 -0.62 2.03 10.34
N ARG A 45 -0.10 1.77 9.14
CA ARG A 45 0.88 2.64 8.48
C ARG A 45 0.33 4.02 8.13
N MET A 46 -0.93 4.11 7.69
CA MET A 46 -1.59 5.40 7.44
C MET A 46 -1.61 6.26 8.71
N LYS A 47 -1.94 5.67 9.86
CA LYS A 47 -1.91 6.37 11.15
C LYS A 47 -0.50 6.79 11.53
N GLU A 48 0.53 5.98 11.26
CA GLU A 48 1.92 6.37 11.53
C GLU A 48 2.38 7.55 10.66
N VAL A 49 1.96 7.58 9.39
CA VAL A 49 2.20 8.71 8.49
C VAL A 49 1.46 9.96 8.97
N GLN A 50 0.20 9.83 9.40
CA GLN A 50 -0.59 10.97 9.89
C GLN A 50 -0.05 11.55 11.20
N HIS A 51 0.44 10.71 12.12
CA HIS A 51 1.04 11.16 13.39
C HIS A 51 2.49 11.63 13.22
N GLY A 52 3.03 11.69 12.00
CA GLY A 52 4.38 12.17 11.72
C GLY A 52 5.50 11.24 12.20
N LYS A 53 5.22 9.96 12.46
CA LYS A 53 6.24 8.96 12.84
C LYS A 53 7.10 8.53 11.67
N LEU A 54 6.56 8.56 10.45
CA LEU A 54 7.37 8.43 9.23
C LEU A 54 7.73 9.83 8.73
N LYS A 55 9.02 10.13 8.71
CA LYS A 55 9.54 11.28 7.96
C LYS A 55 9.26 11.03 6.48
N LEU A 56 8.45 11.89 5.88
CA LEU A 56 8.31 12.05 4.43
C LEU A 56 9.15 13.23 3.97
#